data_AF-A0A929FAG5-F1
#
_entry.id   AF-A0A929FAG5-F1
#
_cell.length_a   1.000
_cell.length_b   1.000
_cell.length_c   1.000
_cell.angle_alpha   90.00
_cell.angle_beta   90.00
_cell.angle_gamma   90.00
#
_symmetry.space_group_name_H-M   'P 1'
#
loop_
_entity.id
_entity.type
_entity.pdbx_description
1 polymer ?
#
loop_
_entity_poly.entity_id
_entity_poly.type
_entity_poly.pdbx_seq_one_letter_code
_entity_poly.pdbx_strand_id
1 'polypeptide(L)'
;MTLSRPPKLKPDKHRSWMRRMATVLLLSSLQTPYVAIAQASTLYNQADYNYIDDRRSIFHSGSSSETALTTGELIDPLGQILGCNGELLPNYDGFSVVLYEPDASGLELGPLIPLTRTELPDIENNGVPGGNAPNIENSNPFFLTNTDAGQYNFLFSTNTPLQSPINAGLNQTDKGAQYILVVNTPDDSIYPQRRIKIELVDSTGGVNNSIIRYTATSLDGIPISTSGGSQISSNVVEIFDAETQGLNLFSLALGMVMCEPEQIEITKTADRAAAQPGDTVVYRLALRNLTDIALESVTVGDVLPQGFQLIPESVSGVLDEQTVVMDVQASGSNVTFSTATELPVDGTMSILYAVRVTPDALRGTGENLASVNAERSDNGFFVQDGPSIHRLVVDPGILTDCATLVGRVFVDKNFDGEQQPGEAGIPNAVVFLDDGNRIITDADGLFSVACMLPGTRSGVLDFTSLPGYALAPNLYFKERNSQSRMVNIAPGGMVRMNFGVTPTFQEEAQ
;
A
#
# COMPACT_ATOMS: atom_id res chain seq x y z
N MET A 1 -41.68 -42.34 -90.86
CA MET A 1 -41.39 -41.58 -89.64
C MET A 1 -40.82 -40.23 -90.03
N THR A 2 -41.52 -39.17 -89.61
CA THR A 2 -41.08 -37.77 -89.40
C THR A 2 -40.36 -37.00 -90.53
N LEU A 3 -41.21 -36.25 -91.27
CA LEU A 3 -41.14 -34.85 -91.77
C LEU A 3 -39.95 -33.97 -91.35
N SER A 4 -39.59 -32.87 -92.02
CA SER A 4 -39.60 -32.37 -93.41
C SER A 4 -38.90 -31.00 -93.37
N ARG A 5 -38.26 -30.61 -94.48
CA ARG A 5 -37.37 -29.46 -94.73
C ARG A 5 -37.92 -28.02 -94.44
N PRO A 6 -37.03 -26.99 -94.44
CA PRO A 6 -37.11 -25.67 -93.77
C PRO A 6 -37.70 -24.58 -94.72
N PRO A 7 -37.72 -23.24 -94.44
CA PRO A 7 -36.54 -22.34 -94.64
C PRO A 7 -36.56 -20.93 -93.96
N LYS A 8 -35.51 -20.16 -94.32
CA LYS A 8 -35.12 -18.71 -94.26
C LYS A 8 -36.17 -17.56 -94.16
N LEU A 9 -35.60 -16.35 -93.91
CA LEU A 9 -35.99 -14.94 -94.27
C LEU A 9 -36.78 -14.16 -93.19
N LYS A 10 -36.70 -12.84 -92.97
CA LYS A 10 -35.82 -11.67 -93.30
C LYS A 10 -36.40 -10.44 -92.48
N PRO A 11 -36.16 -9.13 -92.77
CA PRO A 11 -35.93 -8.05 -91.78
C PRO A 11 -37.05 -6.96 -91.78
N ASP A 12 -36.70 -5.70 -91.43
CA ASP A 12 -37.44 -4.39 -91.50
C ASP A 12 -38.08 -3.85 -90.20
N LYS A 13 -37.66 -2.68 -89.68
CA LYS A 13 -38.01 -1.26 -90.02
C LYS A 13 -39.48 -0.90 -89.73
N HIS A 14 -39.73 -0.05 -88.73
CA HIS A 14 -40.17 1.36 -88.90
C HIS A 14 -40.51 2.07 -87.57
N ARG A 15 -40.05 3.34 -87.50
CA ARG A 15 -40.55 4.53 -86.79
C ARG A 15 -41.71 4.36 -85.78
N SER A 16 -41.53 4.91 -84.57
CA SER A 16 -42.29 6.10 -84.13
C SER A 16 -41.75 6.65 -82.81
N TRP A 17 -41.74 7.98 -82.76
CA TRP A 17 -41.30 8.90 -81.74
C TRP A 17 -42.23 8.90 -80.51
N MET A 18 -41.70 8.64 -79.31
CA MET A 18 -42.16 9.28 -78.07
C MET A 18 -41.20 9.02 -76.89
N ARG A 19 -41.17 10.03 -76.02
CA ARG A 19 -40.35 10.25 -74.82
C ARG A 19 -40.31 9.08 -73.82
N ARG A 20 -39.17 8.86 -73.16
CA ARG A 20 -38.93 8.92 -71.69
C ARG A 20 -37.72 8.07 -71.26
N MET A 21 -37.07 8.54 -70.19
CA MET A 21 -36.06 7.90 -69.32
C MET A 21 -34.68 7.60 -69.95
N ALA A 22 -33.57 8.18 -69.48
CA ALA A 22 -32.94 8.12 -68.14
C ALA A 22 -32.31 6.74 -67.86
N THR A 23 -31.01 6.65 -68.13
CA THR A 23 -30.01 5.64 -67.69
C THR A 23 -28.68 6.06 -68.34
N VAL A 24 -27.47 5.89 -67.81
CA VAL A 24 -26.90 5.68 -66.46
C VAL A 24 -25.38 5.59 -66.71
N LEU A 25 -24.58 6.09 -65.76
CA LEU A 25 -23.18 5.71 -65.43
C LEU A 25 -22.04 5.91 -66.45
N LEU A 26 -21.08 6.78 -66.12
CA LEU A 26 -19.82 6.38 -65.45
C LEU A 26 -18.83 7.57 -65.40
N LEU A 27 -18.55 8.06 -64.20
CA LEU A 27 -17.27 8.68 -63.86
C LEU A 27 -16.97 8.40 -62.39
N SER A 28 -15.91 7.63 -62.21
CA SER A 28 -15.33 7.13 -60.97
C SER A 28 -14.68 8.25 -60.17
N SER A 29 -15.04 8.38 -58.90
CA SER A 29 -14.23 9.05 -57.88
C SER A 29 -14.01 8.09 -56.72
N LEU A 30 -12.74 7.82 -56.43
CA LEU A 30 -12.27 7.11 -55.23
C LEU A 30 -12.81 7.82 -53.98
N GLN A 31 -13.60 7.11 -53.17
CA GLN A 31 -13.97 7.55 -51.82
C GLN A 31 -12.92 7.03 -50.84
N THR A 32 -12.27 7.96 -50.15
CA THR A 32 -11.66 7.72 -48.84
C THR A 32 -12.77 7.36 -47.83
N PRO A 33 -12.51 6.52 -46.81
CA PRO A 33 -13.51 6.27 -45.78
C PRO A 33 -13.79 7.57 -45.04
N TYR A 34 -15.03 8.05 -45.11
CA TYR A 34 -15.53 9.05 -44.19
C TYR A 34 -15.60 8.40 -42.81
N VAL A 35 -14.82 8.89 -41.85
CA VAL A 35 -15.14 8.71 -40.45
C VAL A 35 -16.38 9.56 -40.21
N ALA A 36 -17.52 8.91 -39.98
CA ALA A 36 -18.72 9.60 -39.53
C ALA A 36 -18.45 10.08 -38.10
N ILE A 37 -18.11 11.35 -37.93
CA ILE A 37 -18.20 12.01 -36.63
C ILE A 37 -19.70 12.16 -36.35
N ALA A 38 -20.22 11.36 -35.43
CA ALA A 38 -21.59 11.54 -34.95
C ALA A 38 -21.66 12.94 -34.29
N GLN A 39 -22.39 13.86 -34.92
CA GLN A 39 -22.74 15.10 -34.23
C GLN A 39 -23.80 14.76 -33.18
N ALA A 40 -23.51 15.04 -31.92
CA ALA A 40 -24.50 14.99 -30.85
C ALA A 40 -25.69 15.91 -31.23
N SER A 41 -26.82 15.33 -31.60
CA SER A 41 -28.03 16.08 -31.92
C SER A 41 -28.72 16.47 -30.62
N THR A 42 -28.72 17.75 -30.28
CA THR A 42 -29.54 18.26 -29.17
C THR A 42 -31.01 18.06 -29.51
N LEU A 43 -31.73 17.31 -28.68
CA LEU A 43 -33.17 17.10 -28.82
C LEU A 43 -33.91 18.15 -27.97
N TYR A 44 -34.84 18.87 -28.59
CA TYR A 44 -35.68 19.85 -27.92
C TYR A 44 -37.08 19.31 -27.75
N ASN A 45 -37.56 19.22 -26.51
CA ASN A 45 -38.94 18.87 -26.22
C ASN A 45 -39.74 20.14 -25.87
N GLN A 46 -40.73 20.46 -26.71
CA GLN A 46 -41.67 21.56 -26.51
C GLN A 46 -43.06 21.11 -26.96
N ALA A 47 -44.07 21.35 -26.14
CA ALA A 47 -45.46 21.04 -26.45
C ALA A 47 -46.25 22.33 -26.70
N ASP A 48 -47.03 22.35 -27.78
CA ASP A 48 -47.91 23.46 -28.14
C ASP A 48 -49.38 23.09 -27.88
N TYR A 49 -50.17 24.08 -27.45
CA TYR A 49 -51.62 23.94 -27.39
C TYR A 49 -52.31 25.12 -28.08
N ASN A 50 -53.41 24.81 -28.77
CA ASN A 50 -54.33 25.79 -29.33
C ASN A 50 -55.77 25.37 -29.03
N TYR A 51 -56.58 26.25 -28.46
CA TYR A 51 -58.02 26.03 -28.35
C TYR A 51 -58.83 27.34 -28.42
N ILE A 52 -60.11 27.21 -28.78
CA ILE A 52 -61.05 28.32 -28.89
C ILE A 52 -62.06 28.20 -27.75
N ASP A 53 -62.23 29.27 -26.96
CA ASP A 53 -63.36 29.36 -26.03
C ASP A 53 -64.62 29.77 -26.80
N ASP A 54 -65.42 28.78 -27.19
CA ASP A 54 -66.64 28.96 -27.99
C ASP A 54 -67.67 29.92 -27.36
N ARG A 55 -67.58 30.20 -26.05
CA ARG A 55 -68.50 31.13 -25.38
C ARG A 55 -68.10 32.59 -25.51
N ARG A 56 -66.81 32.86 -25.77
CA ARG A 56 -66.24 34.21 -25.83
C ARG A 56 -65.62 34.54 -27.19
N SER A 57 -65.51 33.56 -28.09
CA SER A 57 -64.81 33.69 -29.37
C SER A 57 -63.37 34.19 -29.22
N ILE A 58 -62.72 33.81 -28.10
CA ILE A 58 -61.34 34.18 -27.82
C ILE A 58 -60.46 32.97 -28.12
N PHE A 59 -59.38 33.23 -28.87
CA PHE A 59 -58.37 32.25 -29.24
C PHE A 59 -57.27 32.20 -28.18
N HIS A 60 -56.95 31.01 -27.70
CA HIS A 60 -55.83 30.77 -26.79
C HIS A 60 -54.81 29.85 -27.44
N SER A 61 -53.56 30.30 -27.48
CA SER A 61 -52.41 29.53 -27.93
C SER A 61 -51.23 29.73 -26.98
N GLY A 62 -50.42 28.70 -26.81
CA GLY A 62 -49.18 28.79 -26.05
C GLY A 62 -48.29 27.57 -26.25
N SER A 63 -47.03 27.72 -25.87
CA SER A 63 -46.00 26.68 -25.92
C SER A 63 -45.45 26.45 -24.52
N SER A 64 -45.10 25.21 -24.18
CA SER A 64 -44.35 24.90 -22.96
C SER A 64 -42.92 25.46 -23.03
N SER A 65 -42.22 25.50 -21.89
CA SER A 65 -40.78 25.80 -21.89
C SER A 65 -40.01 24.72 -22.65
N GLU A 66 -39.05 25.16 -23.47
CA GLU A 66 -38.14 24.28 -24.18
C GLU A 66 -37.14 23.65 -23.20
N THR A 67 -37.05 22.32 -23.19
CA THR A 67 -36.03 21.60 -22.41
C THR A 67 -35.03 20.98 -23.37
N ALA A 68 -33.77 21.44 -23.31
CA ALA A 68 -32.68 20.86 -24.07
C ALA A 68 -32.27 19.53 -23.43
N LEU A 69 -32.46 18.43 -24.16
CA LEU A 69 -31.89 17.13 -23.82
C LEU A 69 -30.51 17.05 -24.48
N THR A 70 -29.47 17.18 -23.68
CA THR A 70 -28.12 16.75 -24.06
C THR A 70 -28.10 15.22 -24.05
N THR A 71 -28.12 14.61 -25.22
CA THR A 71 -27.72 13.21 -25.36
C THR A 71 -26.21 13.16 -25.13
N GLY A 72 -25.79 12.56 -24.01
CA GLY A 72 -24.39 12.18 -23.86
C GLY A 72 -24.01 11.23 -24.99
N GLU A 73 -22.74 11.23 -25.42
CA GLU A 73 -22.24 10.17 -26.29
C GLU A 73 -22.58 8.81 -25.66
N LEU A 74 -23.07 7.88 -26.48
CA LEU A 74 -23.30 6.50 -26.06
C LEU A 74 -21.91 5.89 -25.79
N ILE A 75 -21.50 5.85 -24.53
CA ILE A 75 -20.22 5.26 -24.12
C ILE A 75 -20.42 3.74 -24.08
N ASP A 76 -19.61 3.01 -24.85
CA ASP A 76 -19.62 1.55 -25.02
C ASP A 76 -19.51 0.79 -23.67
N PRO A 77 -20.28 -0.29 -23.44
CA PRO A 77 -20.72 -0.72 -22.14
C PRO A 77 -19.87 -1.90 -21.62
N LEU A 78 -18.54 -1.96 -21.81
CA LEU A 78 -17.68 -3.04 -21.25
C LEU A 78 -16.70 -2.56 -20.16
N GLY A 79 -16.65 -3.28 -19.02
CA GLY A 79 -15.75 -2.96 -17.91
C GLY A 79 -14.38 -3.50 -18.27
N GLN A 80 -13.29 -2.78 -17.95
CA GLN A 80 -11.96 -3.20 -18.39
C GLN A 80 -10.92 -3.03 -17.28
N ILE A 81 -10.17 -4.09 -17.02
CA ILE A 81 -9.00 -4.08 -16.13
C ILE A 81 -7.78 -3.66 -16.95
N LEU A 82 -7.11 -2.58 -16.54
CA LEU A 82 -5.95 -1.99 -17.21
C LEU A 82 -4.78 -1.84 -16.22
N GLY A 83 -3.58 -1.59 -16.74
CA GLY A 83 -2.44 -1.11 -15.94
C GLY A 83 -2.60 0.36 -15.54
N CYS A 84 -1.69 0.87 -14.70
CA CYS A 84 -1.74 2.26 -14.23
C CYS A 84 -1.55 3.30 -15.32
N ASN A 85 -1.01 2.89 -16.46
CA ASN A 85 -0.78 3.74 -17.63
C ASN A 85 -1.92 3.63 -18.64
N GLY A 86 -2.99 2.90 -18.31
CA GLY A 86 -4.13 2.65 -19.21
C GLY A 86 -3.84 1.61 -20.30
N GLU A 87 -2.74 0.88 -20.17
CA GLU A 87 -2.33 -0.22 -21.04
C GLU A 87 -3.03 -1.54 -20.67
N LEU A 88 -3.05 -2.50 -21.59
CA LEU A 88 -3.44 -3.87 -21.28
C LEU A 88 -2.39 -4.52 -20.38
N LEU A 89 -2.84 -5.31 -19.41
CA LEU A 89 -1.94 -6.14 -18.62
C LEU A 89 -1.28 -7.20 -19.52
N PRO A 90 -0.03 -7.59 -19.23
CA PRO A 90 0.69 -8.57 -20.04
C PRO A 90 0.05 -9.96 -20.01
N ASN A 91 -0.71 -10.29 -18.95
CA ASN A 91 -1.42 -11.55 -18.81
C ASN A 91 -2.65 -11.39 -17.89
N TYR A 92 -3.80 -11.92 -18.31
CA TYR A 92 -5.05 -11.97 -17.54
C TYR A 92 -5.41 -13.38 -17.04
N ASP A 93 -4.64 -14.41 -17.41
CA ASP A 93 -4.93 -15.77 -16.98
C ASP A 93 -4.91 -15.89 -15.44
N GLY A 94 -5.99 -16.46 -14.88
CA GLY A 94 -6.15 -16.60 -13.44
C GLY A 94 -6.83 -15.40 -12.74
N PHE A 95 -7.07 -14.30 -13.46
CA PHE A 95 -7.92 -13.23 -12.93
C PHE A 95 -9.38 -13.68 -12.89
N SER A 96 -10.12 -13.19 -11.89
CA SER A 96 -11.57 -13.26 -11.89
C SER A 96 -12.21 -11.98 -11.40
N VAL A 97 -13.36 -11.65 -11.99
CA VAL A 97 -14.21 -10.56 -11.53
C VAL A 97 -15.45 -11.18 -10.89
N VAL A 98 -15.80 -10.67 -9.71
CA VAL A 98 -16.87 -11.23 -8.88
C VAL A 98 -17.73 -10.11 -8.32
N LEU A 99 -19.04 -10.31 -8.32
CA LEU A 99 -20.00 -9.40 -7.72
C LEU A 99 -20.60 -9.99 -6.45
N TYR A 100 -20.46 -9.27 -5.34
CA TYR A 100 -21.05 -9.57 -4.04
C TYR A 100 -22.08 -8.52 -3.67
N GLU A 101 -23.08 -8.93 -2.89
CA GLU A 101 -23.80 -7.99 -2.04
C GLU A 101 -22.91 -7.61 -0.84
N PRO A 102 -22.93 -6.36 -0.37
CA PRO A 102 -22.24 -5.99 0.85
C PRO A 102 -22.87 -6.65 2.09
N ASP A 103 -22.09 -6.77 3.15
CA ASP A 103 -22.60 -7.10 4.48
C ASP A 103 -23.40 -5.93 5.10
N ALA A 104 -23.86 -6.09 6.34
CA ALA A 104 -24.63 -5.05 7.04
C ALA A 104 -23.83 -3.75 7.27
N SER A 105 -22.49 -3.80 7.28
CA SER A 105 -21.64 -2.60 7.38
C SER A 105 -21.54 -1.84 6.05
N GLY A 106 -21.80 -2.53 4.92
CA GLY A 106 -21.65 -1.98 3.59
C GLY A 106 -20.20 -1.90 3.12
N LEU A 107 -19.26 -2.53 3.84
CA LEU A 107 -17.80 -2.51 3.58
C LEU A 107 -17.21 -3.91 3.37
N GLU A 108 -17.82 -4.95 3.93
CA GLU A 108 -17.33 -6.32 3.81
C GLU A 108 -18.18 -7.15 2.85
N LEU A 109 -17.63 -8.29 2.42
CA LEU A 109 -18.28 -9.19 1.46
C LEU A 109 -19.44 -9.95 2.12
N GLY A 110 -20.61 -9.86 1.51
CA GLY A 110 -21.79 -10.66 1.82
C GLY A 110 -21.98 -11.81 0.81
N PRO A 111 -23.23 -12.20 0.50
CA PRO A 111 -23.50 -13.26 -0.48
C PRO A 111 -23.14 -12.85 -1.92
N LEU A 112 -22.88 -13.84 -2.77
CA LEU A 112 -22.72 -13.61 -4.21
C LEU A 112 -24.03 -13.10 -4.83
N ILE A 113 -23.91 -12.19 -5.79
CA ILE A 113 -25.07 -11.69 -6.54
C ILE A 113 -25.70 -12.84 -7.36
N PRO A 114 -27.02 -13.10 -7.21
CA PRO A 114 -27.71 -14.15 -7.95
C PRO A 114 -27.99 -13.70 -9.39
N LEU A 115 -27.13 -14.04 -10.34
CA LEU A 115 -27.28 -13.62 -11.74
C LEU A 115 -28.14 -14.59 -12.57
N THR A 116 -28.96 -14.05 -13.46
CA THR A 116 -29.76 -14.84 -14.41
C THR A 116 -28.84 -15.41 -15.49
N ARG A 117 -28.85 -16.73 -15.68
CA ARG A 117 -28.04 -17.39 -16.70
C ARG A 117 -28.46 -16.95 -18.11
N THR A 118 -27.48 -16.78 -18.99
CA THR A 118 -27.69 -16.42 -20.41
C THR A 118 -26.96 -17.38 -21.37
N GLU A 119 -27.19 -17.24 -22.68
CA GLU A 119 -26.52 -18.03 -23.71
C GLU A 119 -26.26 -17.24 -24.99
N LEU A 120 -25.23 -17.61 -25.77
CA LEU A 120 -24.99 -17.02 -27.10
C LEU A 120 -24.53 -18.10 -28.09
N PRO A 121 -25.16 -18.23 -29.29
CA PRO A 121 -26.31 -17.45 -29.79
C PRO A 121 -27.61 -17.75 -29.04
N ASP A 122 -28.50 -16.76 -28.96
CA ASP A 122 -29.83 -16.87 -28.34
C ASP A 122 -30.72 -17.87 -29.10
N ILE A 123 -31.21 -18.91 -28.41
CA ILE A 123 -32.07 -19.93 -28.99
C ILE A 123 -33.54 -19.55 -28.74
N GLU A 124 -34.23 -19.15 -29.81
CA GLU A 124 -35.64 -18.72 -29.71
C GLU A 124 -36.53 -19.72 -28.94
N ASN A 125 -37.31 -19.20 -27.98
CA ASN A 125 -38.33 -19.89 -27.20
C ASN A 125 -37.83 -20.93 -26.17
N ASN A 126 -36.56 -20.94 -25.77
CA ASN A 126 -36.08 -21.83 -24.69
C ASN A 126 -36.14 -21.19 -23.29
N GLY A 127 -36.48 -19.91 -23.18
CA GLY A 127 -36.58 -19.18 -21.92
C GLY A 127 -35.24 -18.83 -21.28
N VAL A 128 -34.13 -18.98 -22.00
CA VAL A 128 -32.80 -18.50 -21.60
C VAL A 128 -32.48 -17.27 -22.43
N PRO A 129 -32.25 -16.10 -21.82
CA PRO A 129 -31.95 -14.90 -22.58
C PRO A 129 -30.60 -14.96 -23.30
N GLY A 130 -30.48 -14.21 -24.40
CA GLY A 130 -29.21 -13.94 -25.06
C GLY A 130 -28.18 -13.28 -24.13
N GLY A 131 -26.96 -13.80 -24.13
CA GLY A 131 -25.82 -13.27 -23.38
C GLY A 131 -24.96 -12.29 -24.20
N ASN A 132 -23.99 -11.65 -23.54
CA ASN A 132 -23.05 -10.71 -24.17
C ASN A 132 -21.61 -11.12 -23.86
N ALA A 133 -20.73 -11.04 -24.86
CA ALA A 133 -19.31 -11.27 -24.67
C ALA A 133 -18.68 -10.16 -23.79
N PRO A 134 -17.61 -10.46 -23.03
CA PRO A 134 -16.96 -11.77 -22.92
C PRO A 134 -17.67 -12.78 -21.98
N ASN A 135 -18.53 -12.33 -21.05
CA ASN A 135 -19.27 -13.20 -20.12
C ASN A 135 -20.62 -13.69 -20.70
N ILE A 136 -20.55 -14.51 -21.74
CA ILE A 136 -21.74 -14.95 -22.50
C ILE A 136 -22.74 -15.80 -21.72
N GLU A 137 -22.34 -16.41 -20.60
CA GLU A 137 -23.24 -17.19 -19.74
C GLU A 137 -23.73 -16.41 -18.51
N ASN A 138 -23.31 -15.16 -18.37
CA ASN A 138 -23.52 -14.33 -17.17
C ASN A 138 -23.05 -15.01 -15.87
N SER A 139 -21.88 -15.65 -15.92
CA SER A 139 -21.28 -16.37 -14.80
C SER A 139 -20.77 -15.39 -13.74
N ASN A 140 -20.93 -15.73 -12.46
CA ASN A 140 -20.37 -14.99 -11.32
C ASN A 140 -19.90 -16.00 -10.25
N PRO A 141 -18.58 -16.17 -10.02
CA PRO A 141 -17.44 -15.47 -10.64
C PRO A 141 -17.31 -15.59 -12.16
N PHE A 142 -16.81 -14.53 -12.81
CA PHE A 142 -16.36 -14.55 -14.21
C PHE A 142 -14.83 -14.63 -14.24
N PHE A 143 -14.27 -15.66 -14.87
CA PHE A 143 -12.83 -15.85 -15.01
C PHE A 143 -12.35 -15.31 -16.34
N LEU A 144 -11.32 -14.45 -16.31
CA LEU A 144 -10.79 -13.81 -17.50
C LEU A 144 -9.78 -14.71 -18.21
N THR A 145 -9.69 -14.49 -19.51
CA THR A 145 -8.67 -15.04 -20.40
C THR A 145 -7.96 -13.89 -21.11
N ASN A 146 -6.77 -14.16 -21.66
CA ASN A 146 -6.06 -13.18 -22.48
C ASN A 146 -6.83 -12.70 -23.71
N THR A 147 -7.78 -13.48 -24.24
CA THR A 147 -8.63 -13.05 -25.35
C THR A 147 -9.68 -12.02 -24.97
N ASP A 148 -10.01 -11.91 -23.67
CA ASP A 148 -10.95 -10.91 -23.16
C ASP A 148 -10.29 -9.53 -23.05
N ALA A 149 -8.95 -9.44 -23.11
CA ALA A 149 -8.19 -8.18 -23.00
C ALA A 149 -8.61 -7.33 -21.79
N GLY A 150 -8.82 -7.98 -20.64
CA GLY A 150 -9.26 -7.35 -19.41
C GLY A 150 -10.74 -6.97 -19.36
N GLN A 151 -11.49 -7.21 -20.45
CA GLN A 151 -12.90 -6.86 -20.52
C GLN A 151 -13.76 -7.85 -19.71
N TYR A 152 -14.84 -7.34 -19.12
CA TYR A 152 -15.84 -8.14 -18.42
C TYR A 152 -17.21 -7.45 -18.48
N ASN A 153 -18.25 -8.24 -18.23
CA ASN A 153 -19.63 -7.77 -18.14
C ASN A 153 -20.46 -8.68 -17.22
N PHE A 154 -21.51 -8.09 -16.62
CA PHE A 154 -22.53 -8.82 -15.87
C PHE A 154 -23.90 -8.26 -16.23
N LEU A 155 -24.88 -9.16 -16.31
CA LEU A 155 -26.23 -8.87 -16.76
C LEU A 155 -27.16 -8.86 -15.54
N PHE A 156 -27.74 -7.72 -15.20
CA PHE A 156 -28.70 -7.56 -14.08
C PHE A 156 -30.14 -7.70 -14.54
N SER A 157 -30.98 -8.20 -13.63
CA SER A 157 -32.41 -8.43 -13.83
C SER A 157 -33.24 -7.46 -12.99
N THR A 158 -34.25 -6.86 -13.61
CA THR A 158 -35.18 -5.92 -12.95
C THR A 158 -36.07 -6.57 -11.89
N ASN A 159 -36.20 -7.90 -11.93
CA ASN A 159 -37.14 -8.66 -11.10
C ASN A 159 -36.45 -9.65 -10.15
N THR A 160 -35.11 -9.65 -10.10
CA THR A 160 -34.37 -10.55 -9.22
C THR A 160 -34.10 -9.86 -7.88
N PRO A 161 -34.63 -10.40 -6.75
CA PRO A 161 -34.46 -9.78 -5.44
C PRO A 161 -33.05 -9.98 -4.89
N LEU A 162 -32.57 -8.97 -4.18
CA LEU A 162 -31.32 -8.98 -3.41
C LEU A 162 -31.58 -9.55 -2.00
N GLN A 163 -30.55 -10.15 -1.40
CA GLN A 163 -30.68 -10.99 -0.20
C GLN A 163 -30.01 -10.40 1.04
N SER A 164 -29.06 -9.49 0.88
CA SER A 164 -28.33 -8.90 1.99
C SER A 164 -29.22 -7.97 2.83
N PRO A 165 -28.90 -7.79 4.14
CA PRO A 165 -29.62 -6.87 4.99
C PRO A 165 -29.63 -5.42 4.48
N ILE A 166 -28.55 -4.98 3.81
CA ILE A 166 -28.41 -3.61 3.29
C ILE A 166 -29.26 -3.37 2.05
N ASN A 167 -29.51 -4.41 1.25
CA ASN A 167 -30.36 -4.37 0.05
C ASN A 167 -31.79 -4.89 0.31
N ALA A 168 -32.23 -4.94 1.57
CA ALA A 168 -33.49 -5.56 1.92
C ALA A 168 -34.69 -4.93 1.19
N GLY A 169 -35.40 -5.75 0.41
CA GLY A 169 -36.58 -5.33 -0.35
C GLY A 169 -36.29 -4.67 -1.70
N LEU A 170 -35.03 -4.70 -2.16
CA LEU A 170 -34.60 -4.19 -3.47
C LEU A 170 -34.36 -5.33 -4.46
N ASN A 171 -34.62 -5.06 -5.74
CA ASN A 171 -34.14 -5.86 -6.88
C ASN A 171 -32.80 -5.33 -7.41
N GLN A 172 -32.14 -6.09 -8.28
CA GLN A 172 -30.79 -5.78 -8.80
C GLN A 172 -30.66 -4.47 -9.57
N THR A 173 -31.74 -3.79 -9.92
CA THR A 173 -31.71 -2.52 -10.67
C THR A 173 -32.37 -1.37 -9.91
N ASP A 174 -32.79 -1.61 -8.67
CA ASP A 174 -33.50 -0.61 -7.88
C ASP A 174 -32.55 0.47 -7.36
N LYS A 175 -33.07 1.69 -7.28
CA LYS A 175 -32.37 2.79 -6.63
C LYS A 175 -32.06 2.43 -5.17
N GLY A 176 -30.80 2.63 -4.79
CA GLY A 176 -30.28 2.34 -3.46
C GLY A 176 -29.62 0.96 -3.35
N ALA A 177 -29.70 0.11 -4.38
CA ALA A 177 -29.02 -1.17 -4.37
C ALA A 177 -27.49 -0.98 -4.34
N GLN A 178 -26.81 -1.79 -3.52
CA GLN A 178 -25.36 -1.73 -3.30
C GLN A 178 -24.68 -3.06 -3.65
N TYR A 179 -23.44 -2.96 -4.14
CA TYR A 179 -22.62 -4.09 -4.56
C TYR A 179 -21.16 -3.88 -4.15
N ILE A 180 -20.41 -4.97 -4.04
CA ILE A 180 -18.94 -4.96 -4.03
C ILE A 180 -18.44 -5.76 -5.22
N LEU A 181 -17.78 -5.08 -6.15
CA LEU A 181 -17.02 -5.69 -7.24
C LEU A 181 -15.63 -6.04 -6.73
N VAL A 182 -15.25 -7.30 -6.89
CA VAL A 182 -13.94 -7.82 -6.49
C VAL A 182 -13.20 -8.30 -7.73
N VAL A 183 -11.98 -7.82 -7.93
CA VAL A 183 -11.05 -8.36 -8.93
C VAL A 183 -10.03 -9.20 -8.18
N ASN A 184 -10.12 -10.51 -8.31
CA ASN A 184 -9.12 -11.43 -7.79
C ASN A 184 -8.00 -11.60 -8.80
N THR A 185 -6.78 -11.65 -8.27
CA THR A 185 -5.58 -11.99 -9.01
C THR A 185 -5.13 -13.40 -8.64
N PRO A 186 -4.35 -14.09 -9.51
CA PRO A 186 -3.77 -15.38 -9.16
C PRO A 186 -2.76 -15.25 -8.00
N ASP A 187 -2.56 -16.32 -7.24
CA ASP A 187 -1.78 -16.31 -5.98
C ASP A 187 -0.34 -15.77 -6.14
N ASP A 188 0.28 -15.95 -7.31
CA ASP A 188 1.63 -15.48 -7.64
C ASP A 188 1.66 -14.11 -8.36
N SER A 189 0.53 -13.40 -8.39
CA SER A 189 0.41 -12.11 -9.07
C SER A 189 1.11 -10.98 -8.30
N ILE A 190 1.85 -10.14 -9.03
CA ILE A 190 2.38 -8.87 -8.50
C ILE A 190 1.25 -7.87 -8.19
N TYR A 191 0.09 -8.00 -8.84
CA TYR A 191 -1.03 -7.08 -8.64
C TYR A 191 -1.91 -7.52 -7.46
N PRO A 192 -2.32 -6.60 -6.57
CA PRO A 192 -3.18 -6.90 -5.43
C PRO A 192 -4.65 -7.10 -5.84
N GLN A 193 -5.42 -7.81 -5.01
CA GLN A 193 -6.88 -7.86 -5.16
C GLN A 193 -7.47 -6.45 -5.04
N ARG A 194 -8.42 -6.12 -5.93
CA ARG A 194 -9.16 -4.85 -5.89
C ARG A 194 -10.56 -5.03 -5.32
N ARG A 195 -11.06 -4.06 -4.54
CA ARG A 195 -12.44 -4.03 -4.04
C ARG A 195 -13.08 -2.66 -4.29
N ILE A 196 -14.21 -2.66 -5.00
CA ILE A 196 -14.94 -1.43 -5.33
C ILE A 196 -16.39 -1.57 -4.89
N LYS A 197 -16.82 -0.63 -4.05
CA LYS A 197 -18.24 -0.47 -3.71
C LYS A 197 -18.97 0.27 -4.82
N ILE A 198 -20.14 -0.21 -5.18
CA ILE A 198 -21.04 0.38 -6.17
C ILE A 198 -22.37 0.65 -5.48
N GLU A 199 -22.93 1.84 -5.70
CA GLU A 199 -24.26 2.21 -5.21
C GLU A 199 -25.08 2.82 -6.34
N LEU A 200 -26.28 2.27 -6.61
CA LEU A 200 -27.19 2.80 -7.61
C LEU A 200 -27.91 4.02 -7.04
N VAL A 201 -27.57 5.21 -7.54
CA VAL A 201 -28.12 6.48 -7.06
C VAL A 201 -29.44 6.85 -7.74
N ASP A 202 -29.66 6.35 -8.95
CA ASP A 202 -30.90 6.57 -9.69
C ASP A 202 -31.22 5.41 -10.62
N SER A 203 -32.50 5.20 -10.86
CA SER A 203 -33.01 4.22 -11.82
C SER A 203 -34.28 4.81 -12.43
N THR A 204 -34.20 5.20 -13.70
CA THR A 204 -35.28 5.87 -14.44
C THR A 204 -35.61 5.07 -15.70
N GLY A 205 -36.73 5.28 -16.38
CA GLY A 205 -37.07 4.56 -17.61
C GLY A 205 -38.24 3.57 -17.49
N GLY A 206 -38.45 2.74 -18.53
CA GLY A 206 -39.55 1.77 -18.64
C GLY A 206 -39.07 0.32 -18.74
N VAL A 207 -39.99 -0.64 -18.85
CA VAL A 207 -39.73 -2.10 -18.77
C VAL A 207 -38.62 -2.59 -19.71
N ASN A 208 -38.31 -1.86 -20.78
CA ASN A 208 -37.27 -2.22 -21.76
C ASN A 208 -36.29 -1.08 -22.05
N ASN A 209 -36.18 -0.05 -21.20
CA ASN A 209 -35.26 1.07 -21.40
C ASN A 209 -35.02 1.82 -20.08
N SER A 210 -34.45 1.12 -19.11
CA SER A 210 -34.02 1.66 -17.82
C SER A 210 -32.70 2.40 -17.96
N ILE A 211 -32.57 3.55 -17.33
CA ILE A 211 -31.35 4.34 -17.21
C ILE A 211 -30.94 4.32 -15.74
N ILE A 212 -29.83 3.66 -15.44
CA ILE A 212 -29.24 3.59 -14.11
C ILE A 212 -28.13 4.62 -13.97
N ARG A 213 -28.07 5.26 -12.80
CA ARG A 213 -26.92 6.04 -12.36
C ARG A 213 -26.29 5.39 -11.15
N TYR A 214 -24.98 5.35 -11.10
CA TYR A 214 -24.25 4.80 -9.96
C TYR A 214 -23.11 5.69 -9.48
N THR A 215 -22.71 5.43 -8.24
CA THR A 215 -21.45 5.90 -7.64
C THR A 215 -20.56 4.70 -7.39
N ALA A 216 -19.29 4.79 -7.74
CA ALA A 216 -18.29 3.79 -7.43
C ALA A 216 -17.22 4.36 -6.49
N THR A 217 -16.86 3.60 -5.46
CA THR A 217 -15.93 3.99 -4.41
C THR A 217 -14.94 2.87 -4.15
N SER A 218 -13.65 3.16 -4.22
CA SER A 218 -12.60 2.21 -3.86
C SER A 218 -12.67 1.91 -2.36
N LEU A 219 -12.58 0.63 -2.00
CA LEU A 219 -12.46 0.17 -0.62
C LEU A 219 -11.00 -0.13 -0.24
N ASP A 220 -10.10 -0.14 -1.23
CA ASP A 220 -8.66 -0.38 -1.08
C ASP A 220 -7.83 0.91 -0.99
N GLY A 221 -8.45 2.08 -1.18
CA GLY A 221 -7.77 3.38 -1.23
C GLY A 221 -7.04 3.66 -2.55
N ILE A 222 -7.00 2.68 -3.46
CA ILE A 222 -6.36 2.81 -4.77
C ILE A 222 -7.36 3.48 -5.74
N PRO A 223 -6.94 4.48 -6.52
CA PRO A 223 -7.75 5.06 -7.58
C PRO A 223 -8.44 4.02 -8.47
N ILE A 224 -9.65 4.38 -8.88
CA ILE A 224 -10.53 3.53 -9.69
C ILE A 224 -10.24 3.70 -11.19
N SER A 225 -9.81 4.88 -11.61
CA SER A 225 -9.49 5.22 -13.00
C SER A 225 -8.05 5.70 -13.13
N THR A 226 -7.56 5.71 -14.37
CA THR A 226 -6.28 6.33 -14.77
C THR A 226 -6.25 7.84 -14.61
N SER A 227 -7.30 8.47 -14.08
CA SER A 227 -7.38 9.92 -13.79
C SER A 227 -7.32 10.24 -12.29
N GLY A 228 -6.94 9.27 -11.44
CA GLY A 228 -6.63 9.48 -10.03
C GLY A 228 -7.81 9.52 -9.05
N GLY A 229 -9.06 9.42 -9.52
CA GLY A 229 -10.24 9.45 -8.66
C GLY A 229 -10.44 8.13 -7.90
N SER A 230 -10.50 8.17 -6.57
CA SER A 230 -10.93 7.04 -5.71
C SER A 230 -12.46 6.91 -5.63
N GLN A 231 -13.18 7.91 -6.13
CA GLN A 231 -14.62 7.91 -6.28
C GLN A 231 -15.00 8.46 -7.66
N ILE A 232 -15.90 7.78 -8.36
CA ILE A 232 -16.51 8.28 -9.59
C ILE A 232 -17.98 8.54 -9.31
N SER A 233 -18.42 9.79 -9.50
CA SER A 233 -19.80 10.20 -9.25
C SER A 233 -20.57 10.43 -10.56
N SER A 234 -21.71 9.74 -10.68
CA SER A 234 -22.73 9.94 -11.71
C SER A 234 -22.39 9.51 -13.14
N ASN A 235 -22.02 8.23 -13.32
CA ASN A 235 -22.09 7.59 -14.63
C ASN A 235 -23.54 7.21 -14.97
N VAL A 236 -23.92 7.30 -16.24
CA VAL A 236 -25.26 6.95 -16.76
C VAL A 236 -25.14 5.69 -17.60
N VAL A 237 -26.01 4.71 -17.35
CA VAL A 237 -26.02 3.38 -17.99
C VAL A 237 -27.43 3.08 -18.49
N GLU A 238 -27.59 2.61 -19.72
CA GLU A 238 -28.88 2.12 -20.24
C GLU A 238 -29.03 0.60 -20.04
N ILE A 239 -30.24 0.12 -19.77
CA ILE A 239 -30.61 -1.28 -19.49
C ILE A 239 -31.95 -1.52 -20.20
N PHE A 240 -31.94 -2.26 -21.30
CA PHE A 240 -33.13 -2.79 -21.99
C PHE A 240 -33.82 -3.96 -21.22
N ASP A 241 -34.69 -4.78 -21.85
CA ASP A 241 -35.25 -6.03 -21.27
C ASP A 241 -34.66 -7.29 -21.94
N ALA A 242 -34.25 -8.29 -21.14
CA ALA A 242 -33.62 -9.54 -21.56
C ALA A 242 -34.55 -10.44 -22.39
N GLU A 243 -35.87 -10.22 -22.33
CA GLU A 243 -36.84 -11.09 -23.00
C GLU A 243 -37.19 -10.66 -24.45
N THR A 244 -36.87 -9.45 -24.91
CA THR A 244 -37.40 -8.99 -26.23
C THR A 244 -36.44 -8.22 -27.15
N GLN A 245 -35.36 -7.64 -26.64
CA GLN A 245 -34.26 -7.13 -27.46
C GLN A 245 -32.99 -7.21 -26.64
N GLY A 246 -31.97 -7.91 -27.19
CA GLY A 246 -30.65 -8.12 -26.60
C GLY A 246 -30.24 -6.96 -25.71
N LEU A 247 -30.25 -7.25 -24.41
CA LEU A 247 -30.18 -6.27 -23.38
C LEU A 247 -28.74 -5.78 -23.27
N ASN A 248 -28.44 -4.61 -23.85
CA ASN A 248 -27.16 -3.93 -23.65
C ASN A 248 -27.00 -3.70 -22.15
N LEU A 249 -26.09 -4.46 -21.55
CA LEU A 249 -25.75 -4.40 -20.15
C LEU A 249 -24.35 -3.87 -20.05
N PHE A 250 -24.25 -2.74 -19.37
CA PHE A 250 -23.02 -1.99 -19.21
C PHE A 250 -22.20 -2.50 -18.04
N SER A 251 -20.93 -2.71 -18.33
CA SER A 251 -19.81 -2.03 -17.70
C SER A 251 -20.17 -1.02 -16.64
N LEU A 252 -19.81 -1.43 -15.45
CA LEU A 252 -19.08 -0.53 -14.62
C LEU A 252 -17.80 -0.10 -15.37
N ALA A 253 -17.82 1.07 -16.02
CA ALA A 253 -16.64 1.62 -16.71
C ALA A 253 -15.71 2.24 -15.67
N LEU A 254 -15.18 1.36 -14.83
CA LEU A 254 -14.04 1.64 -13.99
C LEU A 254 -12.87 1.10 -14.78
N GLY A 255 -12.07 1.98 -15.37
CA GLY A 255 -10.76 1.61 -15.85
C GLY A 255 -9.90 1.26 -14.64
N MET A 256 -10.10 0.07 -14.07
CA MET A 256 -9.45 -0.33 -12.84
C MET A 256 -7.98 -0.55 -13.14
N VAL A 257 -7.19 0.27 -12.47
CA VAL A 257 -5.75 0.25 -12.58
C VAL A 257 -5.19 -0.85 -11.68
N MET A 258 -4.46 -1.79 -12.23
CA MET A 258 -3.67 -2.74 -11.45
C MET A 258 -2.25 -2.20 -11.37
N CYS A 259 -1.84 -1.73 -10.18
CA CYS A 259 -0.50 -1.24 -9.95
C CYS A 259 0.39 -2.29 -9.30
N GLU A 260 1.63 -2.35 -9.78
CA GLU A 260 2.71 -3.04 -9.10
C GLU A 260 2.94 -2.36 -7.74
N PRO A 261 3.18 -3.10 -6.66
CA PRO A 261 3.28 -2.54 -5.31
C PRO A 261 4.52 -1.66 -5.10
N GLU A 262 5.57 -1.84 -5.89
CA GLU A 262 6.85 -1.12 -5.77
C GLU A 262 7.00 -0.08 -6.89
N GLN A 263 6.28 1.04 -6.76
CA GLN A 263 6.30 2.15 -7.72
C GLN A 263 7.35 3.22 -7.39
N ILE A 264 7.80 3.25 -6.14
CA ILE A 264 8.90 4.06 -5.64
C ILE A 264 9.68 3.20 -4.65
N GLU A 265 10.99 3.41 -4.55
CA GLU A 265 11.85 2.71 -3.60
C GLU A 265 12.54 3.72 -2.69
N ILE A 266 12.57 3.46 -1.37
CA ILE A 266 13.35 4.22 -0.38
C ILE A 266 14.39 3.35 0.33
N THR A 267 15.66 3.70 0.15
CA THR A 267 16.77 3.11 0.91
C THR A 267 17.36 4.10 1.90
N LYS A 268 17.53 3.66 3.15
CA LYS A 268 18.12 4.45 4.22
C LYS A 268 19.48 3.90 4.67
N THR A 269 20.47 4.78 4.74
CA THR A 269 21.81 4.48 5.26
C THR A 269 22.32 5.59 6.17
N ALA A 270 23.35 5.30 6.95
CA ALA A 270 24.10 6.28 7.72
C ALA A 270 25.61 6.18 7.41
N ASP A 271 26.36 7.23 7.72
CA ASP A 271 27.81 7.29 7.55
C ASP A 271 28.57 6.38 8.53
N ARG A 272 27.91 5.86 9.57
CA ARG A 272 28.49 5.01 10.60
C ARG A 272 27.45 4.07 11.22
N ALA A 273 27.94 2.96 11.78
CA ALA A 273 27.11 1.96 12.47
C ALA A 273 26.96 2.22 13.98
N ALA A 274 27.83 3.04 14.57
CA ALA A 274 27.80 3.39 15.98
C ALA A 274 28.18 4.86 16.21
N ALA A 275 27.65 5.47 17.27
CA ALA A 275 27.97 6.83 17.68
C ALA A 275 27.86 7.02 19.20
N GLN A 276 28.59 8.00 19.72
CA GLN A 276 28.51 8.42 21.12
C GLN A 276 27.66 9.68 21.27
N PRO A 277 27.06 9.93 22.45
CA PRO A 277 26.46 11.22 22.76
C PRO A 277 27.42 12.39 22.49
N GLY A 278 26.98 13.36 21.68
CA GLY A 278 27.76 14.48 21.18
C GLY A 278 28.15 14.36 19.71
N ASP A 279 28.15 13.15 19.15
CA ASP A 279 28.46 12.92 17.74
C ASP A 279 27.40 13.50 16.81
N THR A 280 27.84 13.80 15.59
CA THR A 280 26.96 14.09 14.45
C THR A 280 26.99 12.90 13.50
N VAL A 281 25.80 12.40 13.16
CA VAL A 281 25.59 11.26 12.27
C VAL A 281 24.92 11.78 11.01
N VAL A 282 25.43 11.41 9.84
CA VAL A 282 24.87 11.81 8.55
C VAL A 282 24.08 10.64 7.98
N TYR A 283 22.79 10.86 7.77
CA TYR A 283 21.90 9.93 7.11
C TYR A 283 21.77 10.27 5.63
N ARG A 284 21.60 9.21 4.82
CA ARG A 284 21.25 9.31 3.41
C ARG A 284 19.99 8.51 3.14
N LEU A 285 19.01 9.17 2.55
CA LEU A 285 17.82 8.59 1.97
C LEU A 285 18.01 8.61 0.44
N ALA A 286 17.86 7.46 -0.21
CA ALA A 286 17.88 7.35 -1.66
C ALA A 286 16.48 6.94 -2.12
N LEU A 287 15.85 7.80 -2.92
CA LEU A 287 14.55 7.60 -3.51
C LEU A 287 14.74 7.25 -4.98
N ARG A 288 14.12 6.18 -5.46
CA ARG A 288 14.15 5.80 -6.86
C ARG A 288 12.73 5.66 -7.40
N ASN A 289 12.45 6.35 -8.50
CA ASN A 289 11.19 6.18 -9.22
C ASN A 289 11.27 4.91 -10.07
N LEU A 290 10.36 3.97 -9.80
CA LEU A 290 10.24 2.70 -10.52
C LEU A 290 9.08 2.71 -11.52
N THR A 291 8.30 3.79 -11.56
CA THR A 291 7.26 3.98 -12.57
C THR A 291 7.83 4.49 -13.89
N ASP A 292 7.03 4.35 -14.93
CA ASP A 292 7.25 4.87 -16.26
C ASP A 292 6.74 6.32 -16.46
N ILE A 293 6.29 6.97 -15.38
CA ILE A 293 5.87 8.37 -15.34
C ILE A 293 6.67 9.14 -14.27
N ALA A 294 6.82 10.46 -14.41
CA ALA A 294 7.47 11.26 -13.37
C ALA A 294 6.59 11.33 -12.11
N LEU A 295 7.24 11.46 -10.94
CA LEU A 295 6.54 11.63 -9.67
C LEU A 295 6.68 13.07 -9.17
N GLU A 296 5.59 13.68 -8.74
CA GLU A 296 5.51 14.99 -8.12
C GLU A 296 5.09 14.90 -6.64
N SER A 297 5.04 16.04 -5.96
CA SER A 297 4.65 16.13 -4.54
C SER A 297 5.45 15.20 -3.60
N VAL A 298 6.72 14.93 -3.94
CA VAL A 298 7.58 14.00 -3.20
C VAL A 298 7.77 14.47 -1.77
N THR A 299 7.33 13.64 -0.83
CA THR A 299 7.34 13.91 0.61
C THR A 299 7.89 12.70 1.37
N VAL A 300 8.96 12.89 2.13
CA VAL A 300 9.58 11.86 2.97
C VAL A 300 9.36 12.20 4.43
N GLY A 301 8.72 11.29 5.16
CA GLY A 301 8.63 11.33 6.62
C GLY A 301 9.73 10.48 7.25
N ASP A 302 10.39 11.01 8.28
CA ASP A 302 11.45 10.36 9.02
C ASP A 302 11.21 10.50 10.54
N VAL A 303 11.17 9.37 11.24
CA VAL A 303 10.98 9.31 12.70
C VAL A 303 12.34 9.07 13.34
N LEU A 304 12.90 10.14 13.89
CA LEU A 304 14.14 10.12 14.66
C LEU A 304 13.96 9.33 15.97
N PRO A 305 14.90 8.46 16.34
CA PRO A 305 14.86 7.80 17.64
C PRO A 305 15.05 8.81 18.78
N GLN A 306 14.70 8.39 20.00
CA GLN A 306 14.92 9.22 21.19
C GLN A 306 16.37 9.70 21.26
N GLY A 307 16.55 10.98 21.56
CA GLY A 307 17.87 11.61 21.71
C GLY A 307 18.56 11.95 20.38
N PHE A 308 17.90 11.81 19.24
CA PHE A 308 18.42 12.25 17.95
C PHE A 308 17.74 13.57 17.57
N GLN A 309 18.55 14.58 17.24
CA GLN A 309 18.05 15.92 16.91
C GLN A 309 18.52 16.32 15.52
N LEU A 310 17.59 16.63 14.61
CA LEU A 310 17.93 17.15 13.28
C LEU A 310 18.74 18.45 13.40
N ILE A 311 19.74 18.58 12.53
CA ILE A 311 20.42 19.85 12.25
C ILE A 311 19.80 20.42 10.97
N PRO A 312 18.84 21.36 11.02
CA PRO A 312 18.05 21.73 9.84
C PRO A 312 18.89 22.26 8.67
N GLU A 313 19.98 22.98 8.96
CA GLU A 313 20.88 23.55 7.94
C GLU A 313 21.74 22.50 7.22
N SER A 314 21.71 21.25 7.68
CA SER A 314 22.46 20.14 7.06
C SER A 314 21.71 19.42 5.94
N VAL A 315 20.42 19.71 5.77
CA VAL A 315 19.58 19.03 4.78
C VAL A 315 19.98 19.45 3.37
N SER A 316 20.20 18.46 2.51
CA SER A 316 20.53 18.68 1.10
C SER A 316 19.85 17.63 0.23
N GLY A 317 19.07 18.07 -0.75
CA GLY A 317 18.53 17.22 -1.81
C GLY A 317 19.43 17.25 -3.04
N VAL A 318 19.64 16.10 -3.67
CA VAL A 318 20.37 15.97 -4.93
C VAL A 318 19.59 15.07 -5.87
N LEU A 319 19.30 15.53 -7.08
CA LEU A 319 18.70 14.75 -8.15
C LEU A 319 19.65 14.82 -9.35
N ASP A 320 20.13 13.67 -9.83
CA ASP A 320 21.05 13.57 -10.98
C ASP A 320 22.21 14.59 -10.93
N GLU A 321 22.90 14.63 -9.79
CA GLU A 321 24.03 15.52 -9.47
C GLU A 321 23.69 17.02 -9.32
N GLN A 322 22.42 17.41 -9.46
CA GLN A 322 21.95 18.78 -9.27
C GLN A 322 21.30 18.96 -7.90
N THR A 323 21.58 20.08 -7.25
CA THR A 323 20.98 20.40 -5.95
C THR A 323 19.50 20.71 -6.10
N VAL A 324 18.69 20.09 -5.24
CA VAL A 324 17.24 20.28 -5.13
C VAL A 324 16.93 21.03 -3.84
N VAL A 325 16.02 21.99 -3.93
CA VAL A 325 15.50 22.70 -2.75
C VAL A 325 14.55 21.78 -2.00
N MET A 326 14.79 21.62 -0.70
CA MET A 326 13.96 20.84 0.21
C MET A 326 13.27 21.78 1.21
N ASP A 327 11.95 21.65 1.36
CA ASP A 327 11.24 22.18 2.53
C ASP A 327 11.39 21.17 3.68
N VAL A 328 11.62 21.70 4.88
CA VAL A 328 11.95 20.88 6.05
C VAL A 328 11.06 21.30 7.21
N GLN A 329 10.28 20.35 7.72
CA GLN A 329 9.43 20.54 8.89
C GLN A 329 9.82 19.53 9.95
N ALA A 330 10.10 20.01 11.17
CA ALA A 330 10.47 19.14 12.28
C ALA A 330 9.58 19.43 13.50
N SER A 331 8.96 18.37 14.04
CA SER A 331 8.11 18.41 15.23
C SER A 331 8.46 17.25 16.15
N GLY A 332 9.29 17.53 17.16
CA GLY A 332 9.82 16.50 18.06
C GLY A 332 10.70 15.51 17.29
N SER A 333 10.33 14.22 17.33
CA SER A 333 11.01 13.15 16.61
C SER A 333 10.61 13.04 15.14
N ASN A 334 9.50 13.66 14.72
CA ASN A 334 9.03 13.56 13.34
C ASN A 334 9.65 14.68 12.50
N VAL A 335 10.29 14.29 11.40
CA VAL A 335 10.87 15.17 10.41
C VAL A 335 10.23 14.87 9.05
N THR A 336 9.84 15.91 8.33
CA THR A 336 9.31 15.81 6.98
C THR A 336 10.20 16.59 6.04
N PHE A 337 10.60 15.95 4.94
CA PHE A 337 11.30 16.57 3.82
C PHE A 337 10.37 16.56 2.62
N SER A 338 10.15 17.70 1.98
CA SER A 338 9.34 17.77 0.76
C SER A 338 9.98 18.63 -0.32
N THR A 339 9.63 18.39 -1.57
CA THR A 339 10.10 19.21 -2.69
C THR A 339 9.02 19.33 -3.76
N ALA A 340 9.01 20.45 -4.47
CA ALA A 340 8.19 20.67 -5.67
C ALA A 340 8.89 20.18 -6.95
N THR A 341 10.12 19.67 -6.84
CA THR A 341 10.87 19.14 -7.99
C THR A 341 10.38 17.74 -8.31
N GLU A 342 9.99 17.50 -9.56
CA GLU A 342 9.59 16.18 -10.04
C GLU A 342 10.77 15.20 -9.99
N LEU A 343 10.49 13.95 -9.59
CA LEU A 343 11.39 12.82 -9.69
C LEU A 343 11.13 12.12 -11.04
N PRO A 344 12.02 12.27 -12.04
CA PRO A 344 11.81 11.72 -13.37
C PRO A 344 11.75 10.18 -13.37
N VAL A 345 11.28 9.61 -14.48
CA VAL A 345 11.31 8.16 -14.76
C VAL A 345 12.73 7.64 -14.59
N ASP A 346 12.90 6.52 -13.89
CA ASP A 346 14.19 5.94 -13.49
C ASP A 346 15.12 6.88 -12.68
N GLY A 347 14.64 8.07 -12.32
CA GLY A 347 15.38 9.08 -11.59
C GLY A 347 15.69 8.66 -10.16
N THR A 348 16.84 9.09 -9.65
CA THR A 348 17.25 8.85 -8.27
C THR A 348 17.50 10.16 -7.53
N MET A 349 16.70 10.43 -6.50
CA MET A 349 16.91 11.58 -5.61
C MET A 349 17.55 11.11 -4.30
N SER A 350 18.64 11.75 -3.91
CA SER A 350 19.28 11.53 -2.62
C SER A 350 19.03 12.71 -1.69
N ILE A 351 18.48 12.43 -0.51
CA ILE A 351 18.35 13.40 0.58
C ILE A 351 19.41 13.06 1.63
N LEU A 352 20.32 13.99 1.88
CA LEU A 352 21.29 13.92 2.97
C LEU A 352 20.83 14.83 4.10
N TYR A 353 20.96 14.35 5.34
CA TYR A 353 20.74 15.18 6.51
C TYR A 353 21.58 14.69 7.69
N ALA A 354 21.92 15.59 8.60
CA ALA A 354 22.69 15.28 9.78
C ALA A 354 21.83 15.41 11.05
N VAL A 355 22.11 14.56 12.02
CA VAL A 355 21.53 14.61 13.36
C VAL A 355 22.62 14.65 14.41
N ARG A 356 22.33 15.34 15.52
CA ARG A 356 23.13 15.29 16.73
C ARG A 356 22.58 14.22 17.67
N VAL A 357 23.47 13.35 18.15
CA VAL A 357 23.14 12.34 19.18
C VAL A 357 23.28 12.98 20.55
N THR A 358 22.23 12.95 21.38
CA THR A 358 22.22 13.50 22.74
C THR A 358 22.36 12.38 23.78
N PRO A 359 22.66 12.69 25.06
CA PRO A 359 22.72 11.69 26.12
C PRO A 359 21.43 10.87 26.32
N ASP A 360 20.27 11.43 25.96
CA ASP A 360 18.99 10.70 26.04
C ASP A 360 18.91 9.54 25.05
N ALA A 361 19.78 9.49 24.04
CA ALA A 361 19.86 8.39 23.08
C ALA A 361 20.22 7.05 23.71
N LEU A 362 20.88 7.06 24.87
CA LEU A 362 21.19 5.85 25.65
C LEU A 362 19.94 5.13 26.18
N ARG A 363 18.79 5.82 26.18
CA ARG A 363 17.49 5.26 26.58
C ARG A 363 16.66 4.81 25.38
N GLY A 364 17.08 5.15 24.16
CA GLY A 364 16.39 4.86 22.91
C GLY A 364 16.87 3.58 22.23
N THR A 365 16.21 3.22 21.13
CA THR A 365 16.55 2.03 20.31
C THR A 365 17.67 2.30 19.29
N GLY A 366 17.91 3.57 18.97
CA GLY A 366 18.78 3.98 17.86
C GLY A 366 18.21 3.68 16.48
N GLU A 367 16.95 3.25 16.38
CA GLU A 367 16.27 2.94 15.11
C GLU A 367 15.65 4.20 14.52
N ASN A 368 16.13 4.57 13.35
CA ASN A 368 15.54 5.63 12.55
C ASN A 368 14.71 5.02 11.41
N LEU A 369 13.49 5.53 11.24
CA LEU A 369 12.45 5.01 10.35
C LEU A 369 12.10 6.06 9.29
N ALA A 370 12.24 5.76 8.00
CA ALA A 370 11.86 6.68 6.92
C ALA A 370 10.87 6.07 5.93
N SER A 371 9.87 6.84 5.52
CA SER A 371 8.86 6.46 4.51
C SER A 371 8.67 7.58 3.50
N VAL A 372 8.44 7.24 2.24
CA VAL A 372 8.21 8.20 1.15
C VAL A 372 6.78 8.09 0.64
N ASN A 373 6.21 9.24 0.29
CA ASN A 373 4.97 9.36 -0.49
C ASN A 373 5.22 10.31 -1.67
N ALA A 374 4.60 10.05 -2.80
CA ALA A 374 4.59 10.94 -3.97
C ALA A 374 3.31 10.72 -4.78
N GLU A 375 3.10 11.54 -5.80
CA GLU A 375 1.98 11.44 -6.73
C GLU A 375 2.50 11.31 -8.16
N ARG A 376 1.84 10.54 -9.02
CA ARG A 376 2.22 10.49 -10.44
C ARG A 376 1.79 11.77 -11.16
N SER A 377 2.66 12.32 -12.00
CA SER A 377 2.43 13.62 -12.67
C SER A 377 1.34 13.58 -13.76
N ASP A 378 0.95 12.39 -14.24
CA ASP A 378 -0.06 12.23 -15.29
C ASP A 378 -1.49 12.26 -14.75
N ASN A 379 -1.70 11.72 -13.55
CA ASN A 379 -3.02 11.47 -13.02
C ASN A 379 -3.18 11.64 -11.50
N GLY A 380 -2.14 12.08 -10.79
CA GLY A 380 -2.18 12.29 -9.34
C GLY A 380 -2.29 11.01 -8.52
N PHE A 381 -1.97 9.84 -9.09
CA PHE A 381 -2.01 8.57 -8.38
C PHE A 381 -0.93 8.53 -7.29
N PHE A 382 -1.33 8.22 -6.05
CA PHE A 382 -0.40 8.14 -4.91
C PHE A 382 0.48 6.90 -4.97
N VAL A 383 1.78 7.11 -4.80
CA VAL A 383 2.78 6.05 -4.64
C VAL A 383 3.48 6.21 -3.30
N GLN A 384 3.85 5.11 -2.67
CA GLN A 384 4.48 5.13 -1.35
C GLN A 384 5.44 3.95 -1.20
N ASP A 385 6.45 4.11 -0.35
CA ASP A 385 7.32 3.02 0.09
C ASP A 385 7.88 3.27 1.50
N GLY A 386 8.33 2.20 2.13
CA GLY A 386 8.88 2.14 3.46
C GLY A 386 8.00 1.39 4.46
N PRO A 387 8.41 1.34 5.73
CA PRO A 387 9.52 2.12 6.25
C PRO A 387 10.90 1.48 6.00
N SER A 388 11.84 2.29 5.54
CA SER A 388 13.26 1.97 5.48
C SER A 388 13.91 2.25 6.84
N ILE A 389 14.43 1.22 7.49
CA ILE A 389 14.99 1.29 8.86
C ILE A 389 16.51 1.30 8.84
N HIS A 390 17.12 2.21 9.59
CA HIS A 390 18.54 2.13 9.93
C HIS A 390 18.75 2.20 11.43
N ARG A 391 19.40 1.18 12.00
CA ARG A 391 19.71 1.11 13.43
C ARG A 391 21.15 1.53 13.70
N LEU A 392 21.31 2.59 14.48
CA LEU A 392 22.59 3.05 15.00
C LEU A 392 22.83 2.50 16.41
N VAL A 393 24.01 1.91 16.65
CA VAL A 393 24.41 1.51 18.01
C VAL A 393 24.87 2.75 18.78
N VAL A 394 24.18 3.08 19.86
CA VAL A 394 24.57 4.20 20.74
C VAL A 394 25.55 3.68 21.78
N ASP A 395 26.81 4.09 21.67
CA ASP A 395 27.85 3.78 22.65
C ASP A 395 27.80 4.84 23.77
N PRO A 396 27.63 4.45 25.05
CA PRO A 396 27.70 5.38 26.16
C PRO A 396 29.02 6.17 26.26
N GLY A 397 30.13 5.61 25.77
CA GLY A 397 31.45 6.23 25.86
C GLY A 397 31.77 6.68 27.28
N ILE A 398 32.13 7.95 27.46
CA ILE A 398 32.43 8.55 28.78
C ILE A 398 31.21 8.65 29.71
N LEU A 399 30.00 8.49 29.19
CA LEU A 399 28.74 8.49 29.95
C LEU A 399 28.32 7.07 30.36
N THR A 400 29.20 6.08 30.18
CA THR A 400 28.94 4.71 30.62
C THR A 400 28.60 4.63 32.11
N ASP A 401 27.63 3.79 32.44
CA ASP A 401 27.25 3.46 33.82
C ASP A 401 28.00 2.25 34.35
N CYS A 402 28.94 1.71 33.57
CA CYS A 402 29.88 0.69 33.99
C CYS A 402 30.63 1.09 35.25
N ALA A 403 30.70 0.16 36.21
CA ALA A 403 31.36 0.40 37.49
C ALA A 403 32.69 -0.34 37.60
N THR A 404 33.49 0.01 38.62
CA THR A 404 34.77 -0.65 38.91
C THR A 404 34.68 -1.44 40.21
N LEU A 405 34.98 -2.73 40.15
CA LEU A 405 35.17 -3.56 41.33
C LEU A 405 36.66 -3.61 41.65
N VAL A 406 37.04 -3.28 42.89
CA VAL A 406 38.41 -3.44 43.38
C VAL A 406 38.40 -4.38 44.58
N GLY A 407 39.53 -5.05 44.84
CA GLY A 407 39.60 -5.93 45.98
C GLY A 407 41.02 -6.33 46.33
N ARG A 408 41.13 -7.01 47.47
CA ARG A 408 42.37 -7.58 47.96
C ARG A 408 42.13 -8.92 48.63
N VAL A 409 43.05 -9.86 48.44
CA VAL A 409 43.21 -11.04 49.27
C VAL A 409 44.42 -10.83 50.19
N PHE A 410 44.25 -10.97 51.50
CA PHE A 410 45.28 -10.64 52.48
C PHE A 410 45.24 -11.55 53.70
N VAL A 411 46.34 -11.58 54.45
CA VAL A 411 46.44 -12.27 55.75
C VAL A 411 45.76 -11.42 56.81
N ASP A 412 44.55 -11.81 57.20
CA ASP A 412 43.75 -11.15 58.25
C ASP A 412 44.21 -11.68 59.62
N LYS A 413 45.04 -10.89 60.30
CA LYS A 413 45.71 -11.27 61.56
C LYS A 413 44.86 -10.95 62.77
N ASN A 414 44.04 -9.91 62.68
CA ASN A 414 43.20 -9.46 63.79
C ASN A 414 41.73 -9.91 63.66
N PHE A 415 41.39 -10.60 62.57
CA PHE A 415 40.09 -11.23 62.31
C PHE A 415 38.94 -10.23 62.20
N ASP A 416 39.20 -9.02 61.69
CA ASP A 416 38.19 -7.99 61.48
C ASP A 416 37.69 -7.90 60.03
N GLY A 417 38.35 -8.59 59.09
CA GLY A 417 38.00 -8.65 57.66
C GLY A 417 38.27 -7.36 56.89
N GLU A 418 38.97 -6.41 57.49
CA GLU A 418 39.50 -5.21 56.86
C GLU A 418 41.03 -5.31 56.83
N GLN A 419 41.68 -4.70 55.85
CA GLN A 419 43.14 -4.78 55.76
C GLN A 419 43.79 -3.65 56.56
N GLN A 420 44.76 -3.99 57.42
CA GLN A 420 45.56 -3.02 58.17
C GLN A 420 47.07 -3.08 57.86
N PRO A 421 47.87 -2.07 58.24
CA PRO A 421 49.32 -2.14 58.18
C PRO A 421 49.86 -3.36 58.95
N GLY A 422 50.73 -4.16 58.32
CA GLY A 422 51.26 -5.40 58.90
C GLY A 422 50.56 -6.68 58.41
N GLU A 423 49.48 -6.53 57.64
CA GLU A 423 48.76 -7.61 56.97
C GLU A 423 49.15 -7.67 55.49
N ALA A 424 49.90 -8.72 55.14
CA ALA A 424 50.43 -8.91 53.80
C ALA A 424 49.34 -9.38 52.83
N GLY A 425 49.42 -8.92 51.58
CA GLY A 425 48.61 -9.43 50.49
C GLY A 425 49.00 -10.85 50.08
N ILE A 426 48.05 -11.58 49.49
CA ILE A 426 48.27 -12.93 48.98
C ILE A 426 48.30 -12.91 47.46
N PRO A 427 49.45 -13.21 46.84
CA PRO A 427 49.56 -13.25 45.39
C PRO A 427 48.97 -14.52 44.79
N ASN A 428 48.58 -14.43 43.52
CA ASN A 428 48.05 -15.54 42.73
C ASN A 428 46.76 -16.18 43.27
N ALA A 429 46.08 -15.51 44.19
CA ALA A 429 44.78 -15.92 44.69
C ALA A 429 43.74 -15.81 43.58
N VAL A 430 42.91 -16.83 43.42
CA VAL A 430 41.90 -16.89 42.36
C VAL A 430 40.53 -16.50 42.92
N VAL A 431 39.89 -15.53 42.31
CA VAL A 431 38.52 -15.10 42.62
C VAL A 431 37.64 -15.34 41.39
N PHE A 432 36.51 -16.03 41.57
CA PHE A 432 35.48 -16.17 40.55
C PHE A 432 34.32 -15.22 40.83
N LEU A 433 33.88 -14.46 39.84
CA LEU A 433 32.67 -13.65 39.92
C LEU A 433 31.45 -14.41 39.38
N ASP A 434 30.28 -13.91 39.72
CA ASP A 434 28.97 -14.41 39.30
C ASP A 434 28.73 -14.46 37.78
N ASP A 435 29.44 -13.62 37.00
CA ASP A 435 29.42 -13.63 35.54
C ASP A 435 30.42 -14.63 34.91
N GLY A 436 31.12 -15.41 35.75
CA GLY A 436 32.13 -16.38 35.31
C GLY A 436 33.53 -15.80 35.13
N ASN A 437 33.74 -14.50 35.39
CA ASN A 437 35.07 -13.91 35.33
C ASN A 437 36.01 -14.55 36.36
N ARG A 438 37.19 -14.99 35.90
CA ARG A 438 38.26 -15.55 36.73
C ARG A 438 39.38 -14.53 36.90
N ILE A 439 39.57 -14.06 38.13
CA ILE A 439 40.52 -13.04 38.51
C ILE A 439 41.68 -13.67 39.26
N ILE A 440 42.90 -13.19 39.02
CA ILE A 440 44.10 -13.59 39.76
C ILE A 440 44.68 -12.35 40.43
N THR A 441 44.98 -12.41 41.72
CA THR A 441 45.60 -11.30 42.44
C THR A 441 47.06 -11.07 42.06
N ASP A 442 47.50 -9.81 42.11
CA ASP A 442 48.89 -9.42 41.89
C ASP A 442 49.82 -9.74 43.08
N ALA A 443 51.08 -9.30 43.02
CA ALA A 443 52.09 -9.53 44.05
C ALA A 443 51.68 -9.04 45.46
N ASP A 444 50.85 -7.99 45.53
CA ASP A 444 50.36 -7.36 46.75
C ASP A 444 48.93 -7.82 47.11
N GLY A 445 48.46 -8.88 46.45
CA GLY A 445 47.13 -9.46 46.65
C GLY A 445 45.99 -8.61 46.10
N LEU A 446 46.27 -7.57 45.32
CA LEU A 446 45.27 -6.66 44.76
C LEU A 446 44.65 -7.22 43.47
N PHE A 447 43.41 -6.82 43.21
CA PHE A 447 42.75 -7.04 41.93
C PHE A 447 41.74 -5.94 41.59
N SER A 448 41.46 -5.77 40.31
CA SER A 448 40.43 -4.84 39.82
C SER A 448 39.73 -5.37 38.58
N VAL A 449 38.42 -5.13 38.47
CA VAL A 449 37.61 -5.41 37.28
C VAL A 449 36.93 -4.13 36.85
N ALA A 450 37.27 -3.68 35.65
CA ALA A 450 36.64 -2.52 35.02
C ALA A 450 35.39 -2.92 34.23
N CYS A 451 34.51 -1.95 34.00
CA CYS A 451 33.27 -2.10 33.25
C CYS A 451 32.36 -3.26 33.73
N MET A 452 32.14 -3.30 35.04
CA MET A 452 31.18 -4.21 35.65
C MET A 452 29.76 -3.63 35.53
N LEU A 453 28.81 -4.46 35.11
CA LEU A 453 27.38 -4.11 35.16
C LEU A 453 26.98 -3.77 36.61
N PRO A 454 26.32 -2.62 36.85
CA PRO A 454 25.83 -2.23 38.16
C PRO A 454 24.83 -3.22 38.77
N GLY A 455 24.66 -3.14 40.08
CA GLY A 455 23.75 -3.98 40.86
C GLY A 455 24.47 -4.93 41.82
N THR A 456 23.73 -5.92 42.30
CA THR A 456 24.25 -6.92 43.24
C THR A 456 25.15 -7.91 42.52
N ARG A 457 26.43 -7.94 42.89
CA ARG A 457 27.44 -8.85 42.34
C ARG A 457 27.97 -9.75 43.44
N SER A 458 28.32 -10.98 43.10
CA SER A 458 28.97 -11.91 44.03
C SER A 458 30.30 -12.41 43.51
N GLY A 459 31.23 -12.65 44.42
CA GLY A 459 32.54 -13.23 44.12
C GLY A 459 32.93 -14.27 45.16
N VAL A 460 33.67 -15.29 44.75
CA VAL A 460 34.10 -16.42 45.58
C VAL A 460 35.60 -16.59 45.47
N LEU A 461 36.27 -16.67 46.63
CA LEU A 461 37.68 -17.02 46.71
C LEU A 461 37.84 -18.53 46.55
N ASP A 462 38.65 -18.96 45.59
CA ASP A 462 38.98 -20.36 45.37
C ASP A 462 40.17 -20.78 46.25
N PHE A 463 39.88 -21.48 47.35
CA PHE A 463 40.91 -21.97 48.25
C PHE A 463 41.85 -23.01 47.64
N THR A 464 41.49 -23.65 46.52
CA THR A 464 42.43 -24.56 45.84
C THR A 464 43.62 -23.81 45.24
N SER A 465 43.46 -22.50 44.98
CA SER A 465 44.55 -21.61 44.58
C SER A 465 45.45 -21.17 45.74
N LEU A 466 45.06 -21.44 46.99
CA LEU A 466 45.72 -20.97 48.21
C LEU A 466 46.14 -22.10 49.15
N PRO A 467 47.03 -23.02 48.73
CA PRO A 467 47.53 -24.07 49.61
C PRO A 467 48.24 -23.45 50.83
N GLY A 468 47.90 -23.90 52.03
CA GLY A 468 48.46 -23.38 53.28
C GLY A 468 47.67 -22.23 53.91
N TYR A 469 46.53 -21.85 53.33
CA TYR A 469 45.62 -20.85 53.89
C TYR A 469 44.19 -21.39 54.02
N ALA A 470 43.46 -20.87 54.99
CA ALA A 470 42.03 -21.09 55.16
C ALA A 470 41.31 -19.75 55.31
N LEU A 471 39.97 -19.79 55.26
CA LEU A 471 39.15 -18.61 55.51
C LEU A 471 39.46 -18.06 56.91
N ALA A 472 39.84 -16.78 56.98
CA ALA A 472 39.96 -16.11 58.27
C ALA A 472 38.56 -15.96 58.88
N PRO A 473 38.34 -16.43 60.13
CA PRO A 473 37.11 -16.10 60.82
C PRO A 473 37.02 -14.59 60.99
N ASN A 474 35.84 -14.02 60.83
CA ASN A 474 35.53 -12.65 61.19
C ASN A 474 34.84 -12.64 62.55
N LEU A 475 35.47 -12.00 63.54
CA LEU A 475 34.99 -11.95 64.92
C LEU A 475 33.94 -10.86 65.17
N TYR A 476 33.72 -9.97 64.19
CA TYR A 476 32.88 -8.78 64.33
C TYR A 476 31.59 -8.86 63.50
N PHE A 477 31.63 -9.53 62.35
CA PHE A 477 30.53 -9.62 61.39
C PHE A 477 30.34 -11.07 60.94
N LYS A 478 29.27 -11.71 61.46
CA LYS A 478 29.01 -13.13 61.21
C LYS A 478 28.76 -13.42 59.72
N GLU A 479 28.15 -12.49 59.01
CA GLU A 479 27.83 -12.56 57.58
C GLU A 479 29.08 -12.56 56.70
N ARG A 480 30.24 -12.13 57.23
CA ARG A 480 31.53 -12.12 56.53
C ARG A 480 32.31 -13.44 56.72
N ASN A 481 31.79 -14.39 57.50
CA ASN A 481 32.32 -15.75 57.62
C ASN A 481 31.89 -16.65 56.44
N SER A 482 32.25 -16.24 55.24
CA SER A 482 32.02 -17.00 54.01
C SER A 482 33.22 -16.89 53.08
N GLN A 483 33.42 -17.90 52.23
CA GLN A 483 34.34 -17.82 51.09
C GLN A 483 33.79 -16.94 49.95
N SER A 484 32.51 -16.58 50.02
CA SER A 484 31.83 -15.67 49.09
C SER A 484 31.66 -14.27 49.67
N ARG A 485 31.62 -13.28 48.79
CA ARG A 485 31.29 -11.89 49.10
C ARG A 485 30.20 -11.42 48.15
N MET A 486 29.22 -10.72 48.68
CA MET A 486 28.20 -10.03 47.91
C MET A 486 28.39 -8.53 48.10
N VAL A 487 28.40 -7.78 47.00
CA VAL A 487 28.56 -6.33 47.00
C VAL A 487 27.49 -5.72 46.11
N ASN A 488 27.03 -4.52 46.45
CA ASN A 488 26.13 -3.77 45.59
C ASN A 488 26.92 -2.65 44.91
N ILE A 489 26.95 -2.66 43.59
CA ILE A 489 27.73 -1.70 42.79
C ILE A 489 26.79 -0.64 42.23
N ALA A 490 27.00 0.61 42.61
CA ALA A 490 26.24 1.72 42.04
C ALA A 490 26.67 1.98 40.57
N PRO A 491 25.75 2.46 39.71
CA PRO A 491 26.07 2.95 38.36
C PRO A 491 27.26 3.92 38.35
N GLY A 492 28.28 3.66 37.53
CA GLY A 492 29.52 4.44 37.43
C GLY A 492 30.39 4.43 38.69
N GLY A 493 30.01 3.66 39.71
CA GLY A 493 30.62 3.68 41.02
C GLY A 493 31.87 2.81 41.13
N MET A 494 32.45 2.82 42.33
CA MET A 494 33.49 1.87 42.73
C MET A 494 33.03 1.11 43.97
N VAL A 495 33.26 -0.20 43.98
CA VAL A 495 33.00 -1.03 45.17
C VAL A 495 34.22 -1.86 45.54
N ARG A 496 34.32 -2.20 46.82
CA ARG A 496 35.40 -3.02 47.36
C ARG A 496 34.91 -4.43 47.73
N MET A 497 35.63 -5.45 47.27
CA MET A 497 35.40 -6.87 47.59
C MET A 497 36.68 -7.50 48.13
N ASN A 498 36.79 -7.59 49.45
CA ASN A 498 37.99 -8.09 50.11
C ASN A 498 37.78 -9.49 50.70
N PHE A 499 38.87 -10.27 50.71
CA PHE A 499 38.92 -11.60 51.31
C PHE A 499 40.09 -11.71 52.29
N GLY A 500 39.78 -11.94 53.56
CA GLY A 500 40.75 -12.26 54.60
C GLY A 500 41.00 -13.77 54.65
N VAL A 501 42.27 -14.16 54.70
CA VAL A 501 42.69 -15.55 54.93
C VAL A 501 43.64 -15.62 56.11
N THR A 502 43.74 -16.81 56.71
CA THR A 502 44.68 -17.08 57.79
C THR A 502 45.51 -18.32 57.46
N PRO A 503 46.81 -18.35 57.79
CA PRO A 503 47.65 -19.53 57.56
C PRO A 503 47.10 -20.77 58.28
N THR A 504 47.19 -21.94 57.63
CA THR A 504 46.85 -23.23 58.26
C THR A 504 48.03 -23.90 58.96
N PHE A 505 49.23 -23.35 58.80
CA PHE A 505 50.43 -23.74 59.54
C PHE A 505 50.59 -22.83 60.76
N GLN A 506 51.05 -23.39 61.88
CA GLN A 506 51.42 -22.58 63.04
C GLN A 506 52.68 -21.79 62.69
N GLU A 507 52.57 -20.46 62.70
CA GLU A 507 53.73 -19.57 62.67
C GLU A 507 54.49 -19.80 63.99
N GLU A 508 55.74 -20.27 63.94
CA GLU A 508 56.61 -20.28 65.12
C GLU A 508 56.76 -18.83 65.58
N ALA A 509 56.24 -18.52 66.77
CA ALA A 509 56.40 -17.22 67.40
C ALA A 509 57.89 -16.91 67.56
N GLN A 510 58.41 -15.95 66.79
CA GLN A 510 59.72 -15.34 67.01
C GLN A 510 59.60 -14.08 67.87
#